data_AF-A0A8J6NJM5-F1
#
_entry.id   AF-A0A8J6NJM5-F1
#
_cell.length_a   1.000
_cell.length_b   1.000
_cell.length_c   1.000
_cell.angle_alpha   90.00
_cell.angle_beta   90.00
_cell.angle_gamma   90.00
#
_symmetry.space_group_name_H-M   'P 1'
#
loop_
_entity.id
_entity.type
_entity.pdbx_description
1 polymer ?
#
loop_
_entity_poly.entity_id
_entity_poly.type
_entity_poly.pdbx_seq_one_letter_code
_entity_poly.pdbx_strand_id
1 'polypeptide(L)'
;LASGDPEIMKMIAVENELTKLDSVRGSWLRNRQLLQMKLESHRHQQTGLARKIAILKQAIQIRDQHEEKDFRLRVLEKEYQTRKEAGAALNRAFLQYGREGKLIGKYRGFALQAQLLGSIHDPIEMNIRLQFGEGHSLRAKVGESGLATIQSVDAVLRGLEGAVQKLKSQSAQHGEDISAIESGLNQPWDAAERYTQLKEDLVILKQRVLKDDTNTEGEVSTHAQTSAEVKIVEEAQEEAPHILRPMEGELNLTHILQAVHAAERAAFPDLDKDGISLDEETVRTLEAEASSSVAFAQFSRAALDASGQQPSFGDWLDAHAGKAKVSKPGKRAGLPTETAQLTFF
;
A
#
# COMPACT_ATOMS: atom_id res chain seq x y z
N LEU A 1 -14.78 50.61 -16.58
CA LEU A 1 -13.65 49.87 -15.99
C LEU A 1 -12.61 49.47 -17.06
N ALA A 2 -12.39 50.34 -18.05
CA ALA A 2 -11.36 50.18 -19.07
C ALA A 2 -10.68 51.55 -19.27
N SER A 3 -9.55 51.75 -18.62
CA SER A 3 -8.56 52.81 -18.86
C SER A 3 -7.35 52.41 -18.00
N GLY A 4 -6.32 51.80 -18.56
CA GLY A 4 -5.37 52.50 -19.41
C GLY A 4 -4.05 52.78 -18.66
N ASP A 5 -3.99 52.52 -17.36
CA ASP A 5 -2.73 52.57 -16.61
C ASP A 5 -1.80 51.41 -17.02
N PRO A 6 -0.64 51.70 -17.66
CA PRO A 6 0.32 50.68 -18.05
C PRO A 6 0.88 49.88 -16.86
N GLU A 7 0.83 50.40 -15.64
CA GLU A 7 1.34 49.71 -14.45
C GLU A 7 0.36 48.66 -13.93
N ILE A 8 -0.94 48.94 -13.90
CA ILE A 8 -1.98 47.95 -13.58
C ILE A 8 -1.97 46.80 -14.59
N MET A 9 -1.77 47.09 -15.89
CA MET A 9 -1.64 46.05 -16.92
C MET A 9 -0.39 45.18 -16.72
N LYS A 10 0.75 45.77 -16.35
CA LYS A 10 1.97 45.02 -16.00
C LYS A 10 1.78 44.16 -14.76
N MET A 11 1.11 44.68 -13.73
CA MET A 11 0.78 43.93 -12.52
C MET A 11 -0.07 42.69 -12.85
N ILE A 12 -1.16 42.85 -13.61
CA ILE A 12 -2.02 41.73 -14.03
C ILE A 12 -1.23 40.72 -14.87
N ALA A 13 -0.32 41.17 -15.74
CA ALA A 13 0.53 40.28 -16.53
C ALA A 13 1.48 39.45 -15.65
N VAL A 14 2.13 40.09 -14.67
CA VAL A 14 3.01 39.42 -13.69
C VAL A 14 2.22 38.45 -12.80
N GLU A 15 1.02 38.83 -12.34
CA GLU A 15 0.14 37.96 -11.54
C GLU A 15 -0.30 36.70 -12.31
N ASN A 16 -0.65 36.86 -13.59
CA ASN A 16 -0.99 35.73 -14.46
C ASN A 16 0.21 34.80 -14.68
N GLU A 17 1.42 35.36 -14.82
CA GLU A 17 2.63 34.58 -14.97
C GLU A 17 3.00 33.82 -13.68
N LEU A 18 2.88 34.48 -12.52
CA LEU A 18 3.07 33.85 -11.22
C LEU A 18 2.08 32.73 -10.97
N THR A 19 0.80 32.91 -11.32
CA THR A 19 -0.23 31.86 -11.19
C THR A 19 0.13 30.62 -12.02
N LYS A 20 0.66 30.80 -13.23
CA LYS A 20 1.15 29.69 -14.07
C LYS A 20 2.35 29.00 -13.42
N LEU A 21 3.31 29.78 -12.92
CA LEU A 21 4.49 29.25 -12.25
C LEU A 21 4.14 28.53 -10.95
N ASP A 22 3.15 28.98 -10.18
CA ASP A 22 2.66 28.32 -8.98
C ASP A 22 2.08 26.93 -9.28
N SER A 23 1.31 26.79 -10.37
CA SER A 23 0.80 25.49 -10.80
C SER A 23 1.94 24.51 -11.16
N VAL A 24 2.95 25.00 -11.87
CA VAL A 24 4.14 24.22 -12.23
C VAL A 24 4.95 23.87 -10.96
N ARG A 25 5.14 24.83 -10.05
CA ARG A 25 5.84 24.64 -8.77
C ARG A 25 5.14 23.60 -7.90
N GLY A 26 3.82 23.67 -7.79
CA GLY A 26 3.01 22.69 -7.06
C GLY A 26 3.15 21.29 -7.66
N SER A 27 3.19 21.17 -8.99
CA SER A 27 3.43 19.90 -9.67
C SER A 27 4.84 19.37 -9.41
N TRP A 28 5.85 20.24 -9.44
CA TRP A 28 7.24 19.89 -9.12
C TRP A 28 7.39 19.41 -7.66
N LEU A 29 6.78 20.12 -6.69
CA LEU A 29 6.77 19.73 -5.27
C LEU A 29 6.12 18.36 -5.06
N ARG A 30 4.94 18.12 -5.66
CA ARG A 30 4.26 16.81 -5.61
C ARG A 30 5.13 15.70 -6.19
N ASN A 31 5.79 15.95 -7.31
CA ASN A 31 6.69 14.98 -7.93
C ASN A 31 7.88 14.67 -7.00
N ARG A 32 8.47 15.70 -6.38
CA ARG A 32 9.56 15.54 -5.41
C ARG A 32 9.13 14.69 -4.21
N GLN A 33 7.95 14.92 -3.65
CA GLN A 33 7.40 14.11 -2.58
C GLN A 33 7.20 12.64 -3.02
N LEU A 34 6.65 12.42 -4.21
CA LEU A 34 6.49 11.07 -4.77
C LEU A 34 7.83 10.36 -4.95
N LEU A 35 8.85 11.08 -5.44
CA LEU A 35 10.21 10.56 -5.59
C LEU A 35 10.83 10.18 -4.24
N GLN A 36 10.61 10.97 -3.18
CA GLN A 36 11.07 10.64 -1.83
C GLN A 36 10.41 9.36 -1.31
N MET A 37 9.09 9.21 -1.46
CA MET A 37 8.40 7.98 -1.05
C MET A 37 8.90 6.75 -1.83
N LYS A 38 9.14 6.91 -3.13
CA LYS A 38 9.74 5.85 -3.96
C LYS A 38 11.14 5.48 -3.49
N LEU A 39 11.97 6.48 -3.17
CA LEU A 39 13.33 6.27 -2.66
C LEU A 39 13.34 5.43 -1.39
N GLU A 40 12.49 5.77 -0.41
CA GLU A 40 12.36 5.02 0.83
C GLU A 40 11.89 3.58 0.58
N SER A 41 10.91 3.40 -0.29
CA SER A 41 10.42 2.08 -0.70
C SER A 41 11.51 1.23 -1.35
N HIS A 42 12.28 1.79 -2.30
CA HIS A 42 13.38 1.08 -2.95
C HIS A 42 14.50 0.71 -1.96
N ARG A 43 14.86 1.59 -1.03
CA ARG A 43 15.86 1.31 0.02
C ARG A 43 15.39 0.17 0.95
N HIS A 44 14.12 0.16 1.32
CA HIS A 44 13.53 -0.93 2.09
C HIS A 44 13.58 -2.26 1.31
N GLN A 45 13.20 -2.23 0.03
CA GLN A 45 13.26 -3.40 -0.85
C GLN A 45 14.70 -3.94 -0.99
N GLN A 46 15.70 -3.06 -1.14
CA GLN A 46 17.11 -3.44 -1.25
C GLN A 46 17.60 -4.16 0.01
N THR A 47 17.22 -3.68 1.20
CA THR A 47 17.52 -4.35 2.46
C THR A 47 16.89 -5.74 2.53
N GLY A 48 15.63 -5.86 2.08
CA GLY A 48 14.93 -7.14 1.98
C GLY A 48 15.58 -8.12 1.01
N LEU A 49 16.06 -7.64 -0.15
CA LEU A 49 16.79 -8.46 -1.13
C LEU A 49 18.14 -8.93 -0.58
N ALA A 50 18.90 -8.04 0.07
CA ALA A 50 20.17 -8.38 0.70
C ALA A 50 20.00 -9.49 1.74
N ARG A 51 18.97 -9.39 2.59
CA ARG A 51 18.63 -10.44 3.56
C ARG A 51 18.28 -11.77 2.88
N LYS A 52 17.45 -11.75 1.83
CA LYS A 52 17.10 -12.97 1.06
C LYS A 52 18.34 -13.61 0.41
N ILE A 53 19.25 -12.80 -0.14
CA ILE A 53 20.52 -13.30 -0.71
C ILE A 53 21.36 -13.97 0.36
N ALA A 54 21.49 -13.37 1.55
CA ALA A 54 22.25 -13.95 2.66
C ALA A 54 21.67 -15.31 3.09
N ILE A 55 20.35 -15.40 3.21
CA ILE A 55 19.64 -16.65 3.55
C ILE A 55 19.92 -17.74 2.51
N LEU A 56 19.81 -17.42 1.21
CA LEU A 56 20.06 -18.42 0.17
C LEU A 56 21.55 -18.83 0.10
N LYS A 57 22.48 -17.92 0.39
CA LYS A 57 23.90 -18.26 0.52
C LYS A 57 24.15 -19.23 1.68
N GLN A 58 23.46 -19.05 2.81
CA GLN A 58 23.52 -20.00 3.91
C GLN A 58 22.98 -21.38 3.49
N ALA A 59 21.89 -21.43 2.72
CA ALA A 59 21.37 -22.68 2.18
C ALA A 59 22.39 -23.39 1.27
N ILE A 60 23.06 -22.63 0.39
CA ILE A 60 24.15 -23.15 -0.47
C ILE A 60 25.28 -23.72 0.39
N GLN A 61 25.74 -22.97 1.39
CA GLN A 61 26.79 -23.43 2.29
C GLN A 61 26.42 -24.73 3.00
N ILE A 62 25.20 -24.85 3.52
CA ILE A 62 24.72 -26.08 4.18
C ILE A 62 24.68 -27.25 3.19
N ARG A 63 24.18 -27.02 1.97
CA ARG A 63 24.13 -28.03 0.91
C ARG A 63 25.53 -28.53 0.56
N ASP A 64 26.49 -27.62 0.39
CA ASP A 64 27.85 -27.94 -0.05
C ASP A 64 28.66 -28.63 1.06
N GLN A 65 28.45 -28.25 2.33
CA GLN A 65 29.05 -28.93 3.49
C GLN A 65 28.55 -30.38 3.66
N HIS A 66 27.35 -30.67 3.17
CA HIS A 66 26.71 -32.00 3.23
C HIS A 66 26.60 -32.62 1.84
N GLU A 67 27.51 -32.26 0.93
CA GLU A 67 27.58 -32.89 -0.37
C GLU A 67 28.20 -34.27 -0.26
N GLU A 68 27.41 -35.29 -0.58
CA GLU A 68 27.82 -36.69 -0.53
C GLU A 68 27.81 -37.27 -1.94
N LYS A 69 28.83 -38.10 -2.25
CA LYS A 69 28.94 -38.78 -3.56
C LYS A 69 27.77 -39.72 -3.82
N ASP A 70 27.32 -40.39 -2.76
CA ASP A 70 26.22 -41.34 -2.81
C ASP A 70 24.95 -40.71 -2.26
N PHE A 71 23.79 -41.09 -2.82
CA PHE A 71 22.51 -40.61 -2.34
C PHE A 71 22.20 -41.18 -0.95
N ARG A 72 22.00 -40.31 0.03
CA ARG A 72 21.49 -40.68 1.36
C ARG A 72 20.35 -39.77 1.79
N LEU A 73 19.22 -40.38 2.12
CA LEU A 73 18.06 -39.70 2.68
C LEU A 73 17.61 -40.42 3.94
N ARG A 74 17.46 -39.68 5.04
CA ARG A 74 16.83 -40.20 6.25
C ARG A 74 15.36 -39.80 6.27
N VAL A 75 14.47 -40.77 6.34
CA VAL A 75 13.03 -40.56 6.53
C VAL A 75 12.64 -41.21 7.84
N LEU A 76 12.13 -40.41 8.78
CA LEU A 76 11.90 -40.83 10.17
C LEU A 76 13.19 -41.44 10.79
N GLU A 77 13.14 -42.71 11.19
CA GLU A 77 14.26 -43.42 11.80
C GLU A 77 15.09 -44.26 10.81
N LYS A 78 14.67 -44.33 9.54
CA LYS A 78 15.32 -45.18 8.53
C LYS A 78 16.09 -44.36 7.50
N GLU A 79 17.28 -44.85 7.17
CA GLU A 79 18.13 -44.30 6.11
C GLU A 79 17.95 -45.09 4.81
N TYR A 80 17.91 -44.36 3.70
CA TYR A 80 17.68 -44.89 2.36
C TYR A 80 18.79 -44.45 1.41
N GLN A 81 19.32 -45.41 0.65
CA GLN A 81 20.36 -45.17 -0.37
C GLN A 81 19.82 -45.18 -1.80
N THR A 82 18.56 -45.57 -1.99
CA THR A 82 17.90 -45.59 -3.30
C THR A 82 16.81 -44.52 -3.37
N ARG A 83 16.86 -43.67 -4.39
CA ARG A 83 15.88 -42.56 -4.59
C ARG A 83 14.43 -43.04 -4.62
N LYS A 84 14.18 -44.21 -5.21
CA LYS A 84 12.84 -44.77 -5.38
C LYS A 84 12.22 -45.15 -4.03
N GLU A 85 12.95 -45.87 -3.17
CA GLU A 85 12.46 -46.27 -1.86
C GLU A 85 12.37 -45.09 -0.89
N ALA A 86 13.39 -44.22 -0.93
CA ALA A 86 13.45 -43.00 -0.15
C ALA A 86 12.25 -42.09 -0.42
N GLY A 87 11.96 -41.84 -1.70
CA GLY A 87 10.82 -41.04 -2.11
C GLY A 87 9.48 -41.67 -1.74
N ALA A 88 9.33 -42.99 -1.88
CA ALA A 88 8.12 -43.68 -1.47
C ALA A 88 7.89 -43.59 0.05
N ALA A 89 8.95 -43.76 0.84
CA ALA A 89 8.90 -43.58 2.29
C ALA A 89 8.56 -42.13 2.67
N LEU A 90 9.15 -41.15 1.98
CA LEU A 90 8.90 -39.73 2.19
C LEU A 90 7.44 -39.36 1.91
N ASN A 91 6.86 -39.85 0.80
CA ASN A 91 5.44 -39.63 0.48
C ASN A 91 4.53 -40.27 1.54
N ARG A 92 4.82 -41.48 2.02
CA ARG A 92 4.05 -42.11 3.10
C ARG A 92 4.11 -41.30 4.40
N ALA A 93 5.31 -40.85 4.77
CA ALA A 93 5.49 -39.99 5.94
C ALA A 93 4.74 -38.65 5.78
N PHE A 94 4.73 -38.07 4.57
CA PHE A 94 3.94 -36.87 4.28
C PHE A 94 2.44 -37.12 4.46
N LEU A 95 1.89 -38.22 3.93
CA LEU A 95 0.46 -38.53 4.08
C LEU A 95 0.07 -38.74 5.55
N GLN A 96 0.97 -39.31 6.35
CA GLN A 96 0.73 -39.54 7.78
C GLN A 96 0.83 -38.27 8.62
N TYR A 97 1.78 -37.39 8.33
CA TYR A 97 2.14 -36.27 9.19
C TYR A 97 1.95 -34.87 8.59
N GLY A 98 1.44 -34.78 7.36
CA GLY A 98 1.31 -33.54 6.60
C GLY A 98 0.38 -32.50 7.23
N ARG A 99 -0.67 -32.97 7.92
CA ARG A 99 -1.61 -32.10 8.66
C ARG A 99 -1.00 -31.50 9.91
N GLU A 100 -0.06 -32.21 10.54
CA GLU A 100 0.54 -31.83 11.82
C GLU A 100 1.78 -30.96 11.64
N GLY A 101 2.28 -30.83 10.41
CA GLY A 101 3.51 -30.08 10.18
C GLY A 101 4.74 -30.76 10.78
N LYS A 102 4.81 -32.09 10.90
CA LYS A 102 5.95 -32.72 11.60
C LYS A 102 7.19 -32.86 10.73
N LEU A 103 8.33 -32.97 11.41
CA LEU A 103 9.60 -33.38 10.81
C LEU A 103 9.49 -34.81 10.30
N ILE A 104 9.65 -35.01 9.00
CA ILE A 104 9.54 -36.30 8.32
C ILE A 104 10.88 -36.85 7.85
N GLY A 105 11.94 -36.05 7.80
CA GLY A 105 13.25 -36.54 7.37
C GLY A 105 14.38 -35.53 7.40
N LYS A 106 15.55 -35.94 6.92
CA LYS A 106 16.75 -35.12 6.73
C LYS A 106 17.43 -35.44 5.40
N TYR A 107 17.83 -34.41 4.65
CA TYR A 107 18.49 -34.53 3.35
C TYR A 107 19.52 -33.42 3.16
N ARG A 108 20.79 -33.75 2.88
CA ARG A 108 21.87 -32.77 2.57
C ARG A 108 21.94 -31.60 3.55
N GLY A 109 21.81 -31.87 4.86
CA GLY A 109 21.83 -30.85 5.91
C GLY A 109 20.49 -30.13 6.16
N PHE A 110 19.46 -30.38 5.34
CA PHE A 110 18.12 -29.81 5.50
C PHE A 110 17.21 -30.75 6.30
N ALA A 111 16.44 -30.17 7.21
CA ALA A 111 15.37 -30.85 7.91
C ALA A 111 14.07 -30.80 7.09
N LEU A 112 13.52 -31.94 6.73
CA LEU A 112 12.32 -32.04 5.89
C LEU A 112 11.08 -32.08 6.78
N GLN A 113 10.22 -31.07 6.66
CA GLN A 113 8.95 -30.98 7.36
C GLN A 113 7.81 -31.13 6.36
N ALA A 114 6.83 -31.98 6.67
CA ALA A 114 5.63 -32.08 5.86
C ALA A 114 4.78 -30.82 6.07
N GLN A 115 4.28 -30.20 5.01
CA GLN A 115 3.35 -29.08 5.12
C GLN A 115 2.19 -29.26 4.15
N LEU A 116 0.99 -29.49 4.70
CA LEU A 116 -0.25 -29.43 3.96
C LEU A 116 -0.89 -28.05 4.16
N LEU A 117 -1.02 -27.27 3.10
CA LEU A 117 -1.61 -25.92 3.13
C LEU A 117 -3.14 -25.92 2.91
N GLY A 118 -3.73 -27.08 2.62
CA GLY A 118 -5.15 -27.22 2.33
C GLY A 118 -5.59 -28.69 2.24
N SER A 119 -6.22 -29.07 1.13
CA SER A 119 -6.67 -30.41 0.83
C SER A 119 -5.52 -31.34 0.41
N ILE A 120 -5.58 -32.58 0.86
CA ILE A 120 -4.65 -33.65 0.46
C ILE A 120 -4.91 -34.15 -0.98
N HIS A 121 -5.99 -33.68 -1.60
CA HIS A 121 -6.36 -34.03 -2.98
C HIS A 121 -5.84 -33.02 -4.00
N ASP A 122 -5.30 -31.88 -3.55
CA ASP A 122 -4.65 -30.90 -4.43
C ASP A 122 -3.11 -31.00 -4.31
N PRO A 123 -2.42 -31.48 -5.37
CA PRO A 123 -0.96 -31.52 -5.41
C PRO A 123 -0.27 -30.16 -5.23
N ILE A 124 -0.96 -29.05 -5.50
CA ILE A 124 -0.44 -27.69 -5.33
C ILE A 124 -0.31 -27.35 -3.84
N GLU A 125 -1.19 -27.89 -3.01
CA GLU A 125 -1.28 -27.62 -1.58
C GLU A 125 -0.38 -28.55 -0.74
N MET A 126 0.15 -29.62 -1.35
CA MET A 126 1.07 -30.57 -0.73
C MET A 126 2.54 -30.18 -0.94
N ASN A 127 3.22 -29.76 0.14
CA ASN A 127 4.60 -29.27 0.06
C ASN A 127 5.51 -29.84 1.15
N ILE A 128 6.76 -30.11 0.79
CA ILE A 128 7.82 -30.40 1.74
C ILE A 128 8.59 -29.11 2.01
N ARG A 129 8.63 -28.72 3.27
CA ARG A 129 9.41 -27.59 3.73
C ARG A 129 10.81 -28.07 4.11
N LEU A 130 11.83 -27.58 3.41
CA LEU A 130 13.24 -27.83 3.72
C LEU A 130 13.70 -26.76 4.69
N GLN A 131 13.73 -27.07 5.99
CA GLN A 131 14.20 -26.18 7.03
C GLN A 131 15.73 -26.18 7.14
N PHE A 132 16.30 -25.01 7.38
CA PHE A 132 17.74 -24.81 7.56
C PHE A 132 18.00 -23.51 8.34
N GLY A 133 19.16 -23.43 8.99
CA GLY A 133 19.55 -22.24 9.76
C GLY A 133 18.55 -21.87 10.87
N GLU A 134 18.52 -20.59 11.24
CA GLU A 134 17.62 -20.04 12.26
C GLU A 134 16.20 -19.83 11.70
N GLY A 135 15.47 -20.92 11.49
CA GLY A 135 14.05 -20.88 11.12
C GLY A 135 13.75 -20.54 9.66
N HIS A 136 14.75 -20.61 8.78
CA HIS A 136 14.54 -20.43 7.34
C HIS A 136 14.06 -21.70 6.67
N SER A 137 13.35 -21.55 5.54
CA SER A 137 12.89 -22.72 4.81
C SER A 137 12.70 -22.49 3.32
N LEU A 138 12.92 -23.56 2.54
CA LEU A 138 12.58 -23.66 1.13
C LEU A 138 11.37 -24.58 0.94
N ARG A 139 10.70 -24.48 -0.20
CA ARG A 139 9.50 -25.27 -0.51
C ARG A 139 9.74 -26.15 -1.72
N ALA A 140 9.55 -27.45 -1.56
CA ALA A 140 9.47 -28.44 -2.63
C ALA A 140 8.06 -29.01 -2.72
N LYS A 141 7.62 -29.39 -3.93
CA LYS A 141 6.29 -29.98 -4.14
C LYS A 141 6.32 -31.48 -3.87
N VAL A 142 5.24 -32.01 -3.32
CA VAL A 142 5.03 -33.46 -3.27
C VAL A 142 4.53 -33.91 -4.64
N GLY A 143 5.26 -34.82 -5.28
CA GLY A 143 4.88 -35.36 -6.58
C GLY A 143 3.99 -36.60 -6.47
N GLU A 144 3.35 -36.97 -7.57
CA GLU A 144 2.50 -38.18 -7.69
C GLU A 144 3.25 -39.47 -7.38
N SER A 145 4.57 -39.49 -7.62
CA SER A 145 5.45 -40.59 -7.26
C SER A 145 6.54 -40.14 -6.29
N GLY A 146 7.08 -41.08 -5.51
CA GLY A 146 8.20 -40.80 -4.63
C GLY A 146 9.42 -40.23 -5.37
N LEU A 147 9.64 -40.69 -6.61
CA LEU A 147 10.73 -40.19 -7.44
C LEU A 147 10.50 -38.73 -7.85
N ALA A 148 9.26 -38.35 -8.18
CA ALA A 148 8.91 -36.97 -8.50
C ALA A 148 9.09 -36.03 -7.30
N THR A 149 8.78 -36.49 -6.08
CA THR A 149 9.03 -35.72 -4.85
C THR A 149 10.53 -35.46 -4.64
N ILE A 150 11.37 -36.50 -4.76
CA ILE A 150 12.83 -36.33 -4.65
C ILE A 150 13.37 -35.41 -5.74
N GLN A 151 12.87 -35.53 -6.98
CA GLN A 151 13.24 -34.62 -8.07
C GLN A 151 12.86 -33.17 -7.76
N SER A 152 11.71 -32.92 -7.15
CA SER A 152 11.32 -31.56 -6.73
C SER A 152 12.28 -31.00 -5.67
N VAL A 153 12.64 -31.81 -4.68
CA VAL A 153 13.64 -31.44 -3.66
C VAL A 153 14.99 -31.13 -4.30
N ASP A 154 15.49 -32.02 -5.17
CA ASP A 154 16.76 -31.82 -5.87
C ASP A 154 16.73 -30.59 -6.79
N ALA A 155 15.60 -30.32 -7.45
CA ALA A 155 15.42 -29.14 -8.31
C ALA A 155 15.51 -27.84 -7.51
N VAL A 156 14.91 -27.79 -6.32
CA VAL A 156 15.03 -26.64 -5.40
C VAL A 156 16.47 -26.41 -5.01
N LEU A 157 17.20 -27.46 -4.62
CA LEU A 157 18.60 -27.37 -4.21
C LEU A 157 19.54 -26.97 -5.36
N ARG A 158 19.27 -27.43 -6.59
CA ARG A 158 20.03 -27.05 -7.79
C ARG A 158 19.71 -25.63 -8.26
N GLY A 159 18.52 -25.14 -7.95
CA GLY A 159 18.05 -23.81 -8.34
C GLY A 159 18.57 -22.66 -7.46
N LEU A 160 19.29 -22.96 -6.37
CA LEU A 160 19.72 -21.95 -5.39
C LEU A 160 20.61 -20.88 -6.01
N GLU A 161 21.60 -21.26 -6.82
CA GLU A 161 22.50 -20.33 -7.49
C GLU A 161 21.76 -19.42 -8.45
N GLY A 162 20.84 -19.98 -9.24
CA GLY A 162 19.99 -19.21 -10.15
C GLY A 162 19.11 -18.21 -9.41
N ALA A 163 18.54 -18.62 -8.26
CA ALA A 163 17.77 -17.74 -7.41
C ALA A 163 18.62 -16.60 -6.81
N VAL A 164 19.84 -16.89 -6.35
CA VAL A 164 20.78 -15.87 -5.87
C VAL A 164 21.14 -14.89 -6.97
N GLN A 165 21.43 -15.36 -8.19
CA GLN A 165 21.76 -14.48 -9.32
C GLN A 165 20.59 -13.58 -9.70
N LYS A 166 19.36 -14.11 -9.73
CA LYS A 166 18.16 -13.32 -9.99
C LYS A 166 17.93 -12.24 -8.93
N LEU A 167 18.14 -12.55 -7.65
CA LEU A 167 18.02 -11.55 -6.58
C LEU A 167 19.13 -10.49 -6.66
N LYS A 168 20.36 -10.88 -7.05
CA LYS A 168 21.45 -9.94 -7.27
C LYS A 168 21.17 -8.99 -8.43
N SER A 169 20.65 -9.48 -9.55
CA SER A 169 20.28 -8.61 -10.67
C SER A 169 19.16 -7.65 -10.30
N GLN A 170 18.15 -8.11 -9.55
CA GLN A 170 17.11 -7.23 -8.99
C GLN A 170 17.68 -6.18 -8.04
N SER A 171 18.62 -6.57 -7.17
CA SER A 171 19.27 -5.63 -6.25
C SER A 171 20.13 -4.60 -6.98
N ALA A 172 20.77 -4.97 -8.09
CA ALA A 172 21.53 -4.06 -8.93
C ALA A 172 20.61 -3.03 -9.60
N GLN A 173 19.50 -3.50 -10.19
CA GLN A 173 18.49 -2.62 -10.79
C GLN A 173 17.96 -1.59 -9.79
N HIS A 174 17.60 -2.02 -8.57
CA HIS A 174 17.15 -1.07 -7.55
C HIS A 174 18.24 -0.08 -7.12
N GLY A 175 19.52 -0.48 -7.15
CA GLY A 175 20.63 0.45 -6.91
C GLY A 175 20.73 1.53 -7.99
N GLU A 176 20.50 1.17 -9.25
CA GLU A 176 20.42 2.12 -10.37
C GLU A 176 19.21 3.05 -10.22
N ASP A 177 18.03 2.49 -9.90
CA ASP A 177 16.79 3.26 -9.68
C ASP A 177 16.96 4.27 -8.53
N ILE A 178 17.57 3.85 -7.41
CA ILE A 178 17.88 4.72 -6.28
C ILE A 178 18.79 5.86 -6.71
N SER A 179 19.88 5.55 -7.43
CA SER A 179 20.83 6.56 -7.90
C SER A 179 20.16 7.57 -8.85
N ALA A 180 19.28 7.10 -9.74
CA ALA A 180 18.52 7.95 -10.65
C ALA A 180 17.54 8.87 -9.89
N ILE A 181 16.82 8.33 -8.90
CA ILE A 181 15.89 9.11 -8.07
C ILE A 181 16.63 10.16 -7.24
N GLU A 182 17.76 9.80 -6.63
CA GLU A 182 18.61 10.72 -5.86
C GLU A 182 19.14 11.86 -6.75
N SER A 183 19.58 11.55 -7.97
CA SER A 183 19.97 12.56 -8.95
C SER A 183 18.82 13.49 -9.30
N GLY A 184 17.60 12.97 -9.49
CA GLY A 184 16.41 13.78 -9.79
C GLY A 184 15.96 14.66 -8.62
N LEU A 185 16.08 14.17 -7.38
CA LEU A 185 15.77 14.94 -6.17
C LEU A 185 16.74 16.10 -5.92
N ASN A 186 17.99 15.96 -6.37
CA ASN A 186 19.01 17.00 -6.27
C ASN A 186 18.87 18.09 -7.33
N GLN A 187 18.03 17.91 -8.35
CA GLN A 187 17.79 18.94 -9.35
C GLN A 187 16.95 20.09 -8.74
N PRO A 188 17.42 21.34 -8.83
CA PRO A 188 16.63 22.50 -8.46
C PRO A 188 15.45 22.66 -9.43
N TRP A 189 14.48 23.50 -9.06
CA TRP A 189 13.40 23.85 -9.98
C TRP A 189 13.91 24.88 -10.99
N ASP A 190 13.86 24.56 -12.28
CA ASP A 190 14.42 25.40 -13.36
C ASP A 190 13.91 26.85 -13.38
N ALA A 191 12.66 27.08 -12.97
CA ALA A 191 12.05 28.40 -12.96
C ALA A 191 12.14 29.11 -11.59
N ALA A 192 12.93 28.61 -10.64
CA ALA A 192 13.02 29.15 -9.29
C ALA A 192 13.48 30.62 -9.28
N GLU A 193 14.56 30.95 -10.00
CA GLU A 193 15.08 32.32 -10.05
C GLU A 193 14.07 33.29 -10.67
N ARG A 194 13.47 32.92 -11.80
CA ARG A 194 12.44 33.71 -12.49
C ARG A 194 11.21 33.92 -11.60
N TYR A 195 10.81 32.89 -10.85
CA TYR A 195 9.69 32.99 -9.92
C TYR A 195 9.97 33.98 -8.78
N THR A 196 11.18 33.95 -8.21
CA THR A 196 11.59 34.91 -7.17
C THR A 196 11.60 36.34 -7.73
N GLN A 197 12.19 36.55 -8.90
CA GLN A 197 12.22 37.87 -9.57
C GLN A 197 10.81 38.43 -9.80
N LEU A 198 9.89 37.61 -10.33
CA LEU A 198 8.51 38.05 -10.58
C LEU A 198 7.74 38.38 -9.30
N LYS A 199 8.03 37.70 -8.18
CA LYS A 199 7.45 38.04 -6.88
C LYS A 199 7.96 39.38 -6.37
N GLU A 200 9.26 39.63 -6.49
CA GLU A 200 9.87 40.91 -6.13
C GLU A 200 9.28 42.05 -6.97
N ASP A 201 9.20 41.86 -8.30
CA ASP A 201 8.61 42.81 -9.24
C ASP A 201 7.15 43.11 -8.91
N LEU A 202 6.36 42.09 -8.55
CA LEU A 202 4.97 42.26 -8.15
C LEU A 202 4.85 43.12 -6.89
N VAL A 203 5.72 42.93 -5.88
CA VAL A 203 5.70 43.75 -4.66
C VAL A 203 6.00 45.22 -5.00
N ILE A 204 7.01 45.46 -5.83
CA ILE A 204 7.38 46.82 -6.27
C ILE A 204 6.23 47.47 -7.05
N LEU A 205 5.60 46.74 -7.97
CA LEU A 205 4.46 47.23 -8.75
C LEU A 205 3.26 47.53 -7.87
N LYS A 206 2.91 46.65 -6.91
CA LYS A 206 1.82 46.90 -5.96
C LYS A 206 2.05 48.14 -5.11
N GLN A 207 3.29 48.37 -4.66
CA GLN A 207 3.64 49.58 -3.91
C GLN A 207 3.50 50.85 -4.75
N ARG A 208 3.82 50.77 -6.05
CA ARG A 208 3.75 51.93 -6.95
C ARG A 208 2.30 52.28 -7.30
N VAL A 209 1.50 51.28 -7.66
CA VAL A 209 0.06 51.44 -7.91
C VAL A 209 -0.65 52.01 -6.66
N LEU A 210 -0.31 51.52 -5.45
CA LEU A 210 -0.86 52.08 -4.20
C LEU A 210 -0.49 53.56 -4.00
N LYS A 211 0.75 53.95 -4.32
CA LYS A 211 1.22 55.34 -4.18
C LYS A 211 0.53 56.27 -5.18
N ASP A 212 0.31 55.81 -6.40
CA ASP A 212 -0.38 56.58 -7.43
C ASP A 212 -1.88 56.72 -7.13
N ASP A 213 -2.52 55.72 -6.51
CA ASP A 213 -3.89 55.82 -5.98
C ASP A 213 -3.99 56.83 -4.82
N THR A 214 -2.99 56.92 -3.93
CA THR A 214 -2.98 57.87 -2.79
C THR A 214 -2.75 59.34 -3.15
N ASN A 215 -2.46 59.67 -4.42
CA ASN A 215 -2.50 61.06 -4.90
C ASN A 215 -3.93 61.57 -5.15
N THR A 216 -4.94 60.73 -4.90
CA THR A 216 -6.36 61.08 -4.88
C THR A 216 -6.94 60.76 -3.50
N GLU A 217 -6.86 61.75 -2.62
CA GLU A 217 -7.58 61.90 -1.33
C GLU A 217 -7.36 60.83 -0.22
N GLY A 218 -6.72 61.27 0.87
CA GLY A 218 -7.11 60.87 2.24
C GLY A 218 -6.33 59.71 2.89
N GLU A 219 -5.39 60.09 3.76
CA GLU A 219 -4.76 59.34 4.87
C GLU A 219 -4.97 57.81 4.97
N VAL A 220 -3.87 57.05 4.90
CA VAL A 220 -3.78 55.75 5.59
C VAL A 220 -2.46 55.63 6.35
N SER A 221 -2.58 55.66 7.68
CA SER A 221 -1.57 55.17 8.61
C SER A 221 -1.65 53.64 8.69
N THR A 222 -0.83 52.92 7.91
CA THR A 222 -0.50 51.50 8.12
C THR A 222 0.93 51.17 7.67
N HIS A 223 1.89 52.03 7.99
CA HIS A 223 3.31 51.74 7.84
C HIS A 223 3.87 51.09 9.12
N ALA A 224 3.88 49.74 9.20
CA ALA A 224 4.83 48.99 10.04
C ALA A 224 4.75 47.46 9.93
N GLN A 225 3.62 46.85 9.55
CA GLN A 225 3.41 45.42 9.84
C GLN A 225 3.81 44.44 8.71
N THR A 226 3.84 44.85 7.44
CA THR A 226 3.97 43.90 6.32
C THR A 226 5.40 43.46 6.00
N SER A 227 6.42 44.27 6.31
CA SER A 227 7.83 43.88 6.08
C SER A 227 8.34 42.88 7.12
N ALA A 228 7.75 42.87 8.32
CA ALA A 228 8.01 41.86 9.33
C ALA A 228 7.21 40.59 9.00
N GLU A 229 5.96 40.68 8.55
CA GLU A 229 5.16 39.51 8.16
C GLU A 229 5.74 38.75 6.96
N VAL A 230 6.32 39.41 5.95
CA VAL A 230 6.93 38.67 4.82
C VAL A 230 8.17 37.90 5.27
N LYS A 231 8.99 38.47 6.16
CA LYS A 231 10.17 37.80 6.71
C LYS A 231 9.84 36.72 7.74
N ILE A 232 8.82 36.98 8.58
CA ILE A 232 8.30 36.02 9.57
C ILE A 232 7.52 34.90 8.89
N VAL A 233 6.83 35.12 7.77
CA VAL A 233 6.15 34.05 7.02
C VAL A 233 7.14 33.20 6.22
N GLU A 234 8.24 33.78 5.74
CA GLU A 234 9.30 33.02 5.06
C GLU A 234 10.17 32.23 6.08
N GLU A 235 10.59 32.85 7.20
CA GLU A 235 11.28 32.14 8.30
C GLU A 235 10.35 31.16 9.02
N ALA A 236 9.06 31.46 9.26
CA ALA A 236 8.11 30.52 9.87
C ALA A 236 7.55 29.48 8.88
N GLN A 237 7.87 29.54 7.58
CA GLN A 237 7.60 28.46 6.62
C GLN A 237 8.84 27.62 6.32
N GLU A 238 10.05 28.16 6.52
CA GLU A 238 11.29 27.37 6.66
C GLU A 238 11.37 26.66 8.02
N GLU A 239 10.87 27.28 9.10
CA GLU A 239 10.75 26.73 10.46
C GLU A 239 9.35 26.15 10.77
N ALA A 240 8.40 26.21 9.83
CA ALA A 240 7.14 25.47 9.97
C ALA A 240 7.51 24.02 10.27
N PRO A 241 6.92 23.42 11.32
CA PRO A 241 7.43 22.20 11.90
C PRO A 241 7.58 21.18 10.79
N HIS A 242 8.84 20.85 10.53
CA HIS A 242 9.23 19.59 9.96
C HIS A 242 8.24 18.57 10.50
N ILE A 243 7.47 17.91 9.62
CA ILE A 243 7.00 16.57 9.97
C ILE A 243 8.27 15.88 10.42
N LEU A 244 8.33 15.64 11.73
CA LEU A 244 9.48 15.23 12.49
C LEU A 244 10.36 14.36 11.61
N ARG A 245 11.50 14.88 11.14
CA ARG A 245 12.60 13.98 10.83
C ARG A 245 12.89 13.30 12.16
N PRO A 246 12.69 11.98 12.29
CA PRO A 246 13.20 11.31 13.46
C PRO A 246 14.71 11.48 13.36
N MET A 247 15.28 12.27 14.26
CA MET A 247 16.66 12.06 14.66
C MET A 247 16.79 10.59 15.01
N GLU A 248 17.81 9.93 14.46
CA GLU A 248 18.10 8.52 14.69
C GLU A 248 17.89 8.16 16.17
N GLY A 249 16.93 7.29 16.48
CA GLY A 249 16.76 6.81 17.85
C GLY A 249 15.38 6.32 18.25
N GLU A 250 14.32 7.13 18.19
CA GLU A 250 13.07 6.79 18.90
C GLU A 250 11.80 7.25 18.16
N LEU A 251 11.24 6.38 17.32
CA LEU A 251 9.85 6.47 16.87
C LEU A 251 8.94 5.85 17.94
N ASN A 252 8.57 6.63 18.95
CA ASN A 252 7.58 6.19 19.93
C ASN A 252 6.18 6.43 19.36
N LEU A 253 5.37 5.36 19.25
CA LEU A 253 4.04 5.33 18.63
C LEU A 253 3.09 6.41 19.20
N THR A 254 3.33 6.81 20.44
CA THR A 254 2.60 7.85 21.18
C THR A 254 2.71 9.24 20.54
N HIS A 255 3.89 9.60 20.01
CA HIS A 255 4.10 10.92 19.40
C HIS A 255 3.41 11.04 18.03
N ILE A 256 3.35 9.96 17.26
CA ILE A 256 2.62 9.93 15.98
C ILE A 256 1.12 10.09 16.24
N LEU A 257 0.58 9.39 17.23
CA LEU A 257 -0.84 9.48 17.59
C LEU A 257 -1.20 10.87 18.13
N GLN A 258 -0.33 11.52 18.91
CA GLN A 258 -0.56 12.89 19.37
C GLN A 258 -0.54 13.90 18.24
N ALA A 259 0.36 13.77 17.27
CA ALA A 259 0.41 14.64 16.10
C ALA A 259 -0.84 14.49 15.21
N VAL A 260 -1.32 13.25 15.02
CA VAL A 260 -2.55 12.98 14.27
C VAL A 260 -3.77 13.55 14.99
N HIS A 261 -3.91 13.35 16.31
CA HIS A 261 -5.01 13.92 17.09
C HIS A 261 -5.01 15.46 17.12
N ALA A 262 -3.83 16.08 17.15
CA ALA A 262 -3.71 17.53 17.09
C ALA A 262 -4.11 18.07 15.71
N ALA A 263 -3.74 17.38 14.63
CA ALA A 263 -4.14 17.72 13.27
C ALA A 263 -5.65 17.54 13.05
N GLU A 264 -6.25 16.48 13.61
CA GLU A 264 -7.70 16.23 13.55
C GLU A 264 -8.50 17.32 14.28
N ARG A 265 -8.07 17.74 15.48
CA ARG A 265 -8.73 18.86 16.20
C ARG A 265 -8.60 20.20 15.50
N ALA A 266 -7.48 20.44 14.82
CA ALA A 266 -7.27 21.66 14.05
C ALA A 266 -8.10 21.69 12.76
N ALA A 267 -8.29 20.54 12.11
CA ALA A 267 -9.11 20.41 10.92
C ALA A 267 -10.62 20.40 11.21
N PHE A 268 -11.03 19.92 12.39
CA PHE A 268 -12.43 19.73 12.76
C PHE A 268 -12.70 20.20 14.21
N PRO A 269 -12.79 21.52 14.45
CA PRO A 269 -12.88 22.10 15.79
C PRO A 269 -14.21 21.86 16.54
N ASP A 270 -15.25 21.36 15.87
CA ASP A 270 -16.58 21.07 16.45
C ASP A 270 -16.91 19.56 16.55
N LEU A 271 -15.91 18.66 16.50
CA LEU A 271 -16.11 17.20 16.60
C LEU A 271 -16.80 16.73 17.89
N ASP A 272 -16.83 17.55 18.94
CA ASP A 272 -17.52 17.22 20.20
C ASP A 272 -19.05 17.48 20.17
N LYS A 273 -19.61 18.02 19.07
CA LYS A 273 -21.06 18.31 18.97
C LYS A 273 -21.86 17.34 18.09
N ASP A 274 -21.20 16.62 17.17
CA ASP A 274 -21.84 15.62 16.30
C ASP A 274 -21.35 14.19 16.61
N GLY A 275 -21.00 13.93 17.88
CA GLY A 275 -20.86 12.57 18.35
C GLY A 275 -22.21 11.85 18.22
N ILE A 276 -22.31 10.86 17.34
CA ILE A 276 -23.44 9.94 17.33
C ILE A 276 -23.51 9.34 18.74
N SER A 277 -24.48 9.77 19.54
CA SER A 277 -24.72 9.18 20.85
C SER A 277 -25.01 7.71 20.63
N LEU A 278 -24.12 6.83 21.08
CA LEU A 278 -24.27 5.37 21.04
C LEU A 278 -25.33 4.93 22.06
N ASP A 279 -26.55 5.42 21.91
CA ASP A 279 -27.71 4.86 22.58
C ASP A 279 -28.09 3.51 21.96
N GLU A 280 -28.80 2.68 22.72
CA GLU A 280 -29.12 1.31 22.29
C GLU A 280 -29.98 1.27 21.01
N GLU A 281 -30.66 2.38 20.70
CA GLU A 281 -31.51 2.54 19.53
C GLU A 281 -30.70 2.89 18.25
N THR A 282 -29.67 3.74 18.34
CA THR A 282 -28.74 4.00 17.23
C THR A 282 -27.89 2.78 16.89
N VAL A 283 -27.46 2.01 17.88
CA VAL A 283 -26.71 0.76 17.64
C VAL A 283 -27.58 -0.25 16.89
N ARG A 284 -28.85 -0.42 17.28
CA ARG A 284 -29.77 -1.34 16.58
C ARG A 284 -30.10 -0.89 15.16
N THR A 285 -30.19 0.41 14.91
CA THR A 285 -30.42 0.93 13.55
C THR A 285 -29.19 0.74 12.66
N LEU A 286 -27.97 0.97 13.19
CA LEU A 286 -26.73 0.68 12.48
C LEU A 286 -26.53 -0.82 12.23
N GLU A 287 -26.89 -1.69 13.16
CA GLU A 287 -26.88 -3.15 12.97
C GLU A 287 -27.87 -3.61 11.89
N ALA A 288 -29.05 -2.99 11.82
CA ALA A 288 -30.04 -3.26 10.80
C ALA A 288 -29.56 -2.79 9.41
N GLU A 289 -28.92 -1.62 9.33
CA GLU A 289 -28.34 -1.08 8.09
C GLU A 289 -27.14 -1.91 7.60
N ALA A 290 -26.27 -2.35 8.50
CA ALA A 290 -25.17 -3.26 8.21
C ALA A 290 -25.70 -4.62 7.71
N SER A 291 -26.75 -5.15 8.33
CA SER A 291 -27.39 -6.40 7.90
C SER A 291 -28.02 -6.27 6.50
N SER A 292 -28.67 -5.14 6.22
CA SER A 292 -29.22 -4.82 4.90
C SER A 292 -28.13 -4.74 3.83
N SER A 293 -27.00 -4.08 4.15
CA SER A 293 -25.85 -3.93 3.27
C SER A 293 -25.16 -5.27 2.96
N VAL A 294 -25.02 -6.14 3.97
CA VAL A 294 -24.49 -7.50 3.81
C VAL A 294 -25.41 -8.34 2.92
N ALA A 295 -26.73 -8.23 3.11
CA ALA A 295 -27.70 -8.93 2.29
C ALA A 295 -27.64 -8.45 0.83
N PHE A 296 -27.54 -7.15 0.58
CA PHE A 296 -27.38 -6.59 -0.77
C PHE A 296 -26.08 -7.05 -1.47
N ALA A 297 -24.98 -7.16 -0.71
CA ALA A 297 -23.72 -7.69 -1.22
C ALA A 297 -23.81 -9.19 -1.58
N GLN A 298 -24.56 -9.98 -0.79
CA GLN A 298 -24.83 -11.39 -1.10
C GLN A 298 -25.70 -11.56 -2.35
N PHE A 299 -26.74 -10.72 -2.50
CA PHE A 299 -27.56 -10.69 -3.72
C PHE A 299 -26.72 -10.34 -4.95
N SER A 300 -25.87 -9.33 -4.84
CA SER A 300 -24.99 -8.92 -5.95
C SER A 300 -24.02 -10.04 -6.36
N ARG A 301 -23.50 -10.82 -5.39
CA ARG A 301 -22.69 -12.02 -5.69
C ARG A 301 -23.50 -13.12 -6.35
N ALA A 302 -24.72 -13.38 -5.88
CA ALA A 302 -25.61 -14.39 -6.48
C ALA A 302 -26.08 -14.02 -7.89
N ALA A 303 -26.28 -12.72 -8.16
CA ALA A 303 -26.66 -12.22 -9.49
C ALA A 303 -25.52 -12.32 -10.52
N LEU A 304 -24.27 -12.30 -10.06
CA LEU A 304 -23.06 -12.41 -10.89
C LEU A 304 -22.67 -13.87 -11.21
N ASP A 305 -23.16 -14.84 -10.43
CA ASP A 305 -22.87 -16.27 -10.63
C ASP A 305 -23.86 -16.87 -11.63
N ALA A 306 -23.58 -16.70 -12.93
CA ALA A 306 -24.47 -16.96 -14.05
C ALA A 306 -24.64 -18.46 -14.41
N SER A 307 -24.94 -19.33 -13.45
CA SER A 307 -25.15 -20.77 -13.71
C SER A 307 -26.57 -21.28 -13.43
N GLY A 308 -27.56 -20.40 -13.32
CA GLY A 308 -28.96 -20.80 -13.11
C GLY A 308 -29.95 -19.64 -13.23
N GLN A 309 -31.24 -19.98 -13.23
CA GLN A 309 -32.37 -19.04 -13.32
C GLN A 309 -32.18 -17.88 -12.32
N GLN A 310 -31.96 -16.66 -12.81
CA GLN A 310 -31.67 -15.50 -11.97
C GLN A 310 -32.83 -15.27 -11.00
N PRO A 311 -32.60 -15.30 -9.67
CA PRO A 311 -33.65 -14.99 -8.71
C PRO A 311 -34.05 -13.52 -8.88
N SER A 312 -35.35 -13.26 -9.00
CA SER A 312 -35.81 -11.87 -9.00
C SER A 312 -35.54 -11.25 -7.63
N PHE A 313 -35.34 -9.93 -7.59
CA PHE A 313 -35.14 -9.21 -6.33
C PHE A 313 -36.31 -9.44 -5.34
N GLY A 314 -37.52 -9.68 -5.84
CA GLY A 314 -38.70 -10.05 -5.05
C GLY A 314 -38.58 -11.43 -4.40
N ASP A 315 -38.17 -12.45 -5.16
CA ASP A 315 -38.01 -13.82 -4.65
C ASP A 315 -36.92 -13.92 -3.58
N TRP A 316 -35.84 -13.14 -3.74
CA TRP A 316 -34.76 -13.05 -2.78
C TRP A 316 -35.17 -12.35 -1.48
N LEU A 317 -35.95 -11.25 -1.58
CA LEU A 317 -36.51 -10.58 -0.42
C LEU A 317 -37.48 -11.49 0.36
N ASP A 318 -38.34 -12.24 -0.32
CA ASP A 318 -39.29 -13.15 0.32
C ASP A 318 -38.58 -14.33 1.02
N ALA A 319 -37.47 -14.83 0.46
CA ALA A 319 -36.63 -15.85 1.08
C ALA A 319 -35.86 -15.36 2.33
N HIS A 320 -35.71 -14.05 2.51
CA HIS A 320 -34.96 -13.43 3.61
C HIS A 320 -35.82 -12.57 4.55
N ALA A 321 -37.11 -12.37 4.23
CA ALA A 321 -38.09 -11.71 5.08
C ALA A 321 -38.47 -12.50 6.35
N GLY A 322 -38.00 -13.74 6.50
CA GLY A 322 -38.34 -14.65 7.59
C GLY A 322 -37.93 -14.23 9.02
N LYS A 323 -37.33 -13.05 9.23
CA LYS A 323 -36.95 -12.58 10.58
C LYS A 323 -37.28 -11.12 10.90
N ALA A 324 -38.00 -10.40 10.05
CA ALA A 324 -38.40 -9.02 10.34
C ALA A 324 -39.92 -8.86 10.20
N LYS A 325 -40.67 -9.27 11.24
CA LYS A 325 -42.05 -8.79 11.42
C LYS A 325 -42.01 -7.33 11.83
N VAL A 326 -41.95 -6.42 10.86
CA VAL A 326 -42.37 -5.04 11.07
C VAL A 326 -43.88 -4.97 10.86
N SER A 327 -44.58 -4.63 11.93
CA SER A 327 -46.03 -4.43 11.95
C SER A 327 -46.41 -3.25 11.03
N LYS A 328 -47.35 -3.48 10.12
CA LYS A 328 -47.97 -2.42 9.29
C LYS A 328 -49.00 -1.65 10.11
N PRO A 329 -49.11 -0.35 9.88
CA PRO A 329 -50.37 0.24 9.42
C PRO A 329 -50.08 0.98 8.10
N GLY A 330 -50.87 0.91 7.03
CA GLY A 330 -52.28 1.22 6.89
C GLY A 330 -52.43 1.81 5.48
N LYS A 331 -53.52 1.48 4.80
CA LYS A 331 -53.76 1.61 3.34
C LYS A 331 -53.78 3.04 2.78
N ARG A 332 -53.36 3.19 1.50
CA ARG A 332 -54.08 3.83 0.35
C ARG A 332 -53.23 3.60 -0.92
N ALA A 333 -53.58 2.70 -1.85
CA ALA A 333 -54.57 2.77 -2.93
C ALA A 333 -54.15 3.64 -4.14
N GLY A 334 -53.87 3.00 -5.29
CA GLY A 334 -53.83 3.62 -6.63
C GLY A 334 -52.79 3.04 -7.62
N LEU A 335 -53.18 2.06 -8.45
CA LEU A 335 -52.54 1.58 -9.69
C LEU A 335 -52.72 2.59 -10.86
N PRO A 336 -52.20 2.40 -12.11
CA PRO A 336 -51.34 1.33 -12.66
C PRO A 336 -50.11 1.81 -13.48
N THR A 337 -49.28 0.82 -13.83
CA THR A 337 -48.26 0.74 -14.88
C THR A 337 -48.34 1.71 -16.06
N GLU A 338 -47.20 2.32 -16.40
CA GLU A 338 -46.83 2.55 -17.81
C GLU A 338 -45.32 2.35 -18.02
N THR A 339 -45.06 1.58 -19.06
CA THR A 339 -43.76 1.24 -19.65
C THR A 339 -42.95 2.47 -20.05
N ALA A 340 -41.66 2.51 -19.73
CA ALA A 340 -40.70 3.29 -20.51
C ALA A 340 -39.36 2.56 -20.57
N GLN A 341 -39.06 2.07 -21.78
CA GLN A 341 -37.79 1.51 -22.20
C GLN A 341 -36.69 2.59 -22.23
N LEU A 342 -35.45 2.14 -21.99
CA LEU A 342 -34.17 2.54 -22.62
C LEU A 342 -33.96 4.01 -23.02
N THR A 343 -32.89 4.63 -22.50
CA THR A 343 -31.68 4.93 -23.31
C THR A 343 -30.51 5.36 -22.43
N PHE A 344 -29.35 4.76 -22.68
CA PHE A 344 -28.05 5.23 -22.19
C PHE A 344 -27.59 6.39 -23.07
N PHE A 345 -27.08 7.45 -22.43
CA PHE A 345 -26.03 8.31 -22.95
C PHE A 345 -24.91 8.38 -21.91
#